data_AF-A0A943RLN6-F1
#
_entry.id   AF-A0A943RLN6-F1
#
_cell.length_a   1.000
_cell.length_b   1.000
_cell.length_c   1.000
_cell.angle_alpha   90.00
_cell.angle_beta   90.00
_cell.angle_gamma   90.00
#
_symmetry.space_group_name_H-M   'P 1'
#
loop_
_entity.id
_entity.type
_entity.pdbx_description
1 polymer ?
#
loop_
_entity_poly.entity_id
_entity_poly.type
_entity_poly.pdbx_seq_one_letter_code
_entity_poly.pdbx_strand_id
1 'polypeptide(L)'
;MPKTGDSSRRLKVQRYTVDENGELVNFEETTKVVSTTDAYIKIFEPGWRLPDMVDVSYSFVVEVIGRMTFADAGQVVSLSPADKDMLARKMEKSVRQVERMLKSMVDAGILRKMRRGHYQVNPFMFGRGRQCDIDALRSRYMVEAIGKKGERDGR
;
A
#
# COMPACT_ATOMS: atom_id res chain seq x y z
N MET A 1 9.58 -21.71 1.41
CA MET A 1 8.65 -20.86 0.63
C MET A 1 8.91 -19.41 1.01
N PRO A 2 9.37 -18.52 0.11
CA PRO A 2 9.55 -17.12 0.47
C PRO A 2 8.17 -16.46 0.61
N LYS A 3 7.96 -15.75 1.72
CA LYS A 3 6.70 -15.06 2.01
C LYS A 3 6.61 -13.82 1.11
N THR A 4 5.52 -13.70 0.37
CA THR A 4 5.15 -12.54 -0.44
C THR A 4 5.28 -11.26 0.40
N GLY A 5 6.27 -10.41 0.11
CA GLY A 5 6.47 -9.13 0.80
C GLY A 5 7.92 -8.75 1.12
N ASP A 6 8.89 -9.64 0.94
CA ASP A 6 10.30 -9.32 1.14
C ASP A 6 10.93 -8.88 -0.20
N SER A 7 10.81 -7.59 -0.53
CA SER A 7 11.51 -6.98 -1.68
C SER A 7 12.95 -6.65 -1.26
N SER A 8 13.76 -7.71 -1.08
CA SER A 8 15.15 -7.57 -0.65
C SER A 8 15.98 -6.94 -1.78
N ARG A 9 16.68 -5.82 -1.49
CA ARG A 9 17.60 -5.22 -2.47
C ARG A 9 18.87 -6.06 -2.52
N ARG A 10 19.15 -6.68 -3.66
CA ARG A 10 20.47 -7.27 -3.96
C ARG A 10 21.40 -6.16 -4.41
N LEU A 11 22.29 -5.73 -3.54
CA LEU A 11 23.39 -4.84 -3.92
C LEU A 11 24.56 -5.71 -4.36
N LYS A 12 24.94 -5.61 -5.64
CA LYS A 12 26.25 -6.05 -6.10
C LYS A 12 27.25 -4.98 -5.71
N VAL A 13 28.08 -5.27 -4.71
CA VAL A 13 29.21 -4.41 -4.36
C VAL A 13 30.44 -5.04 -4.98
N GLN A 14 31.05 -4.32 -5.92
CA GLN A 14 32.32 -4.69 -6.52
C GLN A 14 33.41 -3.85 -5.86
N ARG A 15 34.37 -4.50 -5.21
CA ARG A 15 35.60 -3.86 -4.73
C ARG A 15 36.76 -4.34 -5.58
N TYR A 16 37.54 -3.39 -6.07
CA TYR A 16 38.82 -3.64 -6.72
C TYR A 16 39.93 -3.01 -5.88
N THR A 17 41.01 -3.76 -5.72
CA THR A 17 42.27 -3.26 -5.16
C THR A 17 43.32 -3.35 -6.26
N VAL A 18 43.97 -2.23 -6.55
CA VAL A 18 45.04 -2.12 -7.54
C VAL A 18 46.38 -1.92 -6.81
N ASP A 19 47.45 -2.48 -7.36
CA ASP A 19 48.81 -2.24 -6.86
C ASP A 19 49.40 -0.90 -7.34
N GLU A 20 50.64 -0.62 -6.95
CA GLU A 20 51.37 0.60 -7.31
C GLU A 20 51.63 0.74 -8.83
N ASN A 21 51.48 -0.34 -9.60
CA ASN A 21 51.64 -0.37 -11.05
C ASN A 21 50.30 -0.30 -11.81
N GLY A 22 49.18 -0.20 -11.10
CA GLY A 22 47.85 -0.16 -11.68
C GLY A 22 47.31 -1.53 -12.10
N GLU A 23 47.96 -2.63 -11.72
CA GLU A 23 47.48 -3.98 -11.98
C GLU A 23 46.47 -4.42 -10.93
N LEU A 24 45.44 -5.15 -11.38
CA LEU A 24 44.29 -5.52 -10.56
C LEU A 24 44.63 -6.79 -9.77
N VAL A 25 44.97 -6.63 -8.49
CA VAL A 25 45.48 -7.72 -7.64
C VAL A 25 44.35 -8.55 -7.02
N ASN A 26 43.18 -7.96 -6.77
CA ASN A 26 42.06 -8.70 -6.19
C ASN A 26 40.70 -8.17 -6.65
N PHE A 27 39.78 -9.10 -6.89
CA PHE A 27 38.39 -8.85 -7.30
C PHE A 27 37.45 -9.57 -6.34
N GLU A 28 36.74 -8.80 -5.50
CA GLU A 28 35.72 -9.34 -4.59
C GLU A 28 34.33 -8.88 -5.01
N GLU A 29 33.49 -9.82 -5.46
CA GLU A 29 32.07 -9.60 -5.70
C GLU A 29 31.27 -10.10 -4.51
N THR A 30 30.72 -9.18 -3.71
CA THR A 30 29.82 -9.54 -2.60
C THR A 30 28.41 -9.07 -2.91
N THR A 31 27.44 -10.00 -2.84
CA THR A 31 26.02 -9.64 -2.84
C THR A 31 25.60 -9.34 -1.41
N LYS A 32 25.39 -8.06 -1.07
CA LYS A 32 24.72 -7.71 0.19
C LYS A 32 23.22 -7.75 -0.03
N VAL A 33 22.54 -8.62 0.71
CA VAL A 33 21.08 -8.60 0.85
C VAL A 33 20.76 -7.58 1.92
N VAL A 34 20.29 -6.40 1.51
CA VAL A 34 19.76 -5.42 2.45
C VAL A 34 18.30 -5.77 2.65
N SER A 35 17.97 -6.32 3.82
CA SER A 35 16.59 -6.41 4.26
C SER A 35 16.05 -4.99 4.36
N THR A 36 15.06 -4.66 3.54
CA THR A 36 14.35 -3.39 3.69
C THR A 36 13.64 -3.43 5.03
N THR A 37 14.08 -2.54 5.92
CA THR A 37 13.56 -2.30 7.25
C THR A 37 12.03 -2.24 7.22
N ASP A 38 11.40 -3.15 7.96
CA ASP A 38 9.99 -3.25 8.39
C ASP A 38 8.89 -2.63 7.52
N ALA A 39 7.84 -3.42 7.29
CA ALA A 39 6.65 -3.04 6.55
C ALA A 39 5.76 -2.02 7.30
N TYR A 40 6.26 -0.82 7.59
CA TYR A 40 5.48 0.24 8.22
C TYR A 40 4.46 0.85 7.25
N ILE A 41 3.32 1.24 7.81
CA ILE A 41 2.30 2.04 7.12
C ILE A 41 2.61 3.52 7.40
N LYS A 42 2.94 4.26 6.34
CA LYS A 42 3.12 5.71 6.35
C LYS A 42 1.75 6.37 6.32
N ILE A 43 1.52 7.31 7.23
CA ILE A 43 0.33 8.16 7.25
C ILE A 43 0.79 9.55 6.79
N PHE A 44 0.30 10.00 5.64
CA PHE A 44 0.76 11.26 5.03
C PHE A 44 -0.13 12.45 5.37
N GLU A 45 -1.40 12.19 5.73
CA GLU A 45 -2.30 13.20 6.24
C GLU A 45 -2.67 12.92 7.70
N PRO A 46 -1.94 13.53 8.66
CA PRO A 46 -2.34 13.49 10.06
C PRO A 46 -3.53 14.43 10.27
N GLY A 47 -4.60 13.94 10.89
CA GLY A 47 -5.68 14.80 11.39
C GLY A 47 -6.95 14.86 10.54
N TRP A 48 -7.40 13.74 10.00
CA TRP A 48 -8.76 13.67 9.45
C TRP A 48 -9.79 13.95 10.53
N ARG A 49 -10.41 15.13 10.46
CA ARG A 49 -11.81 15.25 10.85
C ARG A 49 -12.59 14.79 9.64
N LEU A 50 -13.14 13.58 9.69
CA LEU A 50 -14.08 13.08 8.68
C LEU A 50 -15.46 13.65 9.05
N PRO A 51 -15.86 14.83 8.55
CA PRO A 51 -17.09 15.47 9.00
C PRO A 51 -18.31 14.62 8.61
N ASP A 52 -18.13 13.70 7.66
CA ASP A 52 -19.19 12.93 7.00
C ASP A 52 -19.07 11.41 7.19
N MET A 53 -18.17 10.93 8.07
CA MET A 53 -18.05 9.50 8.39
C MET A 53 -18.34 9.22 9.86
N VAL A 54 -19.45 9.74 10.37
CA VAL A 54 -19.90 9.57 11.77
C VAL A 54 -19.93 8.09 12.20
N ASP A 55 -20.22 7.20 11.25
CA ASP A 55 -20.30 5.74 11.47
C ASP A 55 -18.95 5.01 11.42
N VAL A 56 -17.82 5.67 11.10
CA VAL A 56 -16.53 5.01 10.89
C VAL A 56 -15.48 5.50 11.88
N SER A 57 -15.07 4.62 12.78
CA SER A 57 -13.99 4.90 13.73
C SER A 57 -12.62 4.86 13.05
N TYR A 58 -11.67 5.63 13.61
CA TYR A 58 -10.26 5.54 13.23
C TYR A 58 -9.71 4.10 13.36
N SER A 59 -10.14 3.37 14.41
CA SER A 59 -9.76 1.97 14.59
C SER A 59 -10.20 1.07 13.44
N PHE A 60 -11.39 1.31 12.87
CA PHE A 60 -11.86 0.57 11.70
C PHE A 60 -11.01 0.89 10.46
N VAL A 61 -10.70 2.16 10.24
CA VAL A 61 -9.84 2.61 9.14
C VAL A 61 -8.47 1.92 9.21
N VAL A 62 -7.80 1.98 10.36
CA VAL A 62 -6.49 1.33 10.56
C VAL A 62 -6.58 -0.19 10.37
N GLU A 63 -7.65 -0.82 10.87
CA GLU A 63 -7.84 -2.26 10.71
C GLU A 63 -7.97 -2.65 9.22
N VAL A 64 -8.75 -1.92 8.44
CA VAL A 64 -8.91 -2.17 7.00
C VAL A 64 -7.60 -1.92 6.26
N ILE A 65 -6.92 -0.81 6.53
CA ILE A 65 -5.67 -0.43 5.82
C ILE A 65 -4.51 -1.33 6.21
N GLY A 66 -4.49 -1.86 7.44
CA GLY A 66 -3.50 -2.85 7.88
C GLY A 66 -3.39 -4.08 6.97
N ARG A 67 -4.47 -4.39 6.26
CA ARG A 67 -4.56 -5.53 5.32
C ARG A 67 -4.07 -5.21 3.91
N MET A 68 -3.64 -3.98 3.63
CA MET A 68 -3.24 -3.59 2.27
C MET A 68 -1.92 -4.26 1.84
N THR A 69 -1.80 -4.56 0.55
CA THR A 69 -0.54 -4.94 -0.08
C THR A 69 0.45 -3.77 -0.09
N PHE A 70 1.70 -4.03 -0.44
CA PHE A 70 2.71 -3.00 -0.65
C PHE A 70 2.42 -2.17 -1.92
N ALA A 71 3.07 -1.01 -2.05
CA ALA A 71 2.89 -0.07 -3.15
C ALA A 71 3.33 -0.61 -4.52
N ASP A 72 4.34 -1.47 -4.55
CA ASP A 72 4.75 -2.22 -5.74
C ASP A 72 3.64 -3.17 -6.23
N ALA A 73 2.82 -3.69 -5.32
CA ALA A 73 1.61 -4.47 -5.55
C ALA A 73 0.31 -3.63 -5.52
N GLY A 74 0.42 -2.31 -5.61
CA GLY A 74 -0.71 -1.40 -5.83
C GLY A 74 -1.49 -0.94 -4.59
N GLN A 75 -1.06 -1.27 -3.36
CA GLN A 75 -1.78 -0.94 -2.11
C GLN A 75 -3.26 -1.33 -2.15
N VAL A 76 -3.52 -2.62 -2.33
CA VAL A 76 -4.86 -3.17 -2.46
C VAL A 76 -5.26 -3.89 -1.17
N VAL A 77 -6.46 -3.59 -0.70
CA VAL A 77 -7.15 -4.32 0.36
C VAL A 77 -8.16 -5.28 -0.28
N SER A 78 -8.05 -6.56 0.07
CA SER A 78 -8.96 -7.61 -0.38
C SER A 78 -9.74 -8.14 0.83
N LEU A 79 -11.07 -8.03 0.77
CA LEU A 79 -11.98 -8.47 1.83
C LEU A 79 -12.98 -9.46 1.23
N SER A 80 -12.73 -10.75 1.49
CA SER A 80 -13.69 -11.81 1.25
C SER A 80 -14.90 -11.69 2.19
N PRO A 81 -16.00 -12.42 1.95
CA PRO A 81 -17.12 -12.49 2.89
C PRO A 81 -16.66 -12.89 4.31
N ALA A 82 -15.77 -13.89 4.43
CA ALA A 82 -15.23 -14.32 5.71
C ALA A 82 -14.41 -13.22 6.42
N ASP A 83 -13.64 -12.42 5.67
CA ASP A 83 -12.89 -11.30 6.25
C ASP A 83 -13.83 -10.23 6.83
N LYS A 84 -14.95 -9.98 6.16
CA LYS A 84 -15.98 -9.05 6.64
C LYS A 84 -16.68 -9.58 7.89
N ASP A 85 -16.94 -10.89 7.96
CA ASP A 85 -17.50 -11.52 9.16
C ASP A 85 -16.53 -11.40 10.34
N MET A 86 -15.23 -11.60 10.10
CA MET A 86 -14.20 -11.43 11.13
C MET A 86 -14.10 -9.97 11.59
N LEU A 87 -14.14 -9.00 10.66
CA LEU A 87 -14.17 -7.57 11.00
C LEU A 87 -15.42 -7.22 11.80
N ALA A 88 -16.57 -7.76 11.41
CA ALA A 88 -17.85 -7.54 12.09
C ALA A 88 -17.77 -8.01 13.55
N ARG A 89 -17.26 -9.23 13.79
CA ARG A 89 -17.05 -9.77 15.15
C ARG A 89 -16.06 -8.92 15.95
N LYS A 90 -14.91 -8.58 15.37
CA LYS A 90 -13.87 -7.79 16.04
C LYS A 90 -14.34 -6.39 16.45
N MET A 91 -15.24 -5.80 15.67
CA MET A 91 -15.76 -4.45 15.89
C MET A 91 -17.10 -4.44 16.63
N GLU A 92 -17.62 -5.61 17.03
CA GLU A 92 -18.95 -5.76 17.64
C GLU A 92 -20.06 -5.10 16.78
N LYS A 93 -19.99 -5.33 15.46
CA LYS A 93 -20.94 -4.84 14.45
C LYS A 93 -21.52 -5.99 13.64
N SER A 94 -22.60 -5.70 12.92
CA SER A 94 -23.11 -6.56 11.85
C SER A 94 -22.27 -6.42 10.57
N VAL A 95 -22.27 -7.45 9.73
CA VAL A 95 -21.65 -7.43 8.40
C VAL A 95 -22.19 -6.28 7.55
N ARG A 96 -23.50 -6.00 7.64
CA ARG A 96 -24.15 -4.88 6.95
C ARG A 96 -23.58 -3.53 7.38
N GLN A 97 -23.29 -3.34 8.67
CA GLN A 97 -22.63 -2.14 9.16
C GLN A 97 -21.20 -2.04 8.64
N VAL A 98 -20.43 -3.14 8.62
CA VAL A 98 -19.09 -3.17 8.01
C VAL A 98 -19.14 -2.75 6.54
N GLU A 99 -20.10 -3.27 5.76
CA GLU A 99 -20.27 -2.89 4.36
C GLU A 99 -20.63 -1.41 4.18
N ARG A 100 -21.48 -0.87 5.06
CA ARG A 100 -21.81 0.56 5.09
C ARG A 100 -20.57 1.40 5.42
N MET A 101 -19.76 1.00 6.40
CA MET A 101 -18.52 1.69 6.76
C MET A 101 -17.49 1.65 5.62
N LEU A 102 -17.34 0.51 4.93
CA LEU A 102 -16.51 0.41 3.72
C LEU A 102 -17.02 1.32 2.61
N LYS A 103 -18.33 1.44 2.44
CA LYS A 103 -18.92 2.39 1.49
C LYS A 103 -18.58 3.83 1.89
N SER A 104 -18.72 4.21 3.15
CA SER A 104 -18.33 5.54 3.64
C SER A 104 -16.83 5.83 3.39
N MET A 105 -15.94 4.85 3.56
CA MET A 105 -14.53 4.99 3.20
C MET A 105 -14.30 5.20 1.70
N VAL A 106 -15.14 4.61 0.84
CA VAL A 106 -15.08 4.85 -0.61
C VAL A 106 -15.58 6.25 -0.95
N ASP A 107 -16.70 6.65 -0.37
CA ASP A 107 -17.32 7.96 -0.63
C ASP A 107 -16.42 9.10 -0.14
N ALA A 108 -15.67 8.90 0.95
CA ALA A 108 -14.67 9.83 1.47
C ALA A 108 -13.32 9.80 0.73
N GLY A 109 -13.15 8.97 -0.31
CA GLY A 109 -11.92 8.91 -1.09
C GLY A 109 -10.73 8.21 -0.41
N ILE A 110 -10.95 7.56 0.74
CA ILE A 110 -9.94 6.73 1.42
C ILE A 110 -9.67 5.47 0.60
N LEU A 111 -10.75 4.88 0.07
CA LEU A 111 -10.72 3.69 -0.76
C LEU A 111 -11.24 4.01 -2.15
N ARG A 112 -10.61 3.45 -3.17
CA ARG A 112 -11.14 3.39 -4.52
C ARG A 112 -11.61 1.98 -4.80
N LYS A 113 -12.91 1.80 -5.07
CA LYS A 113 -13.46 0.50 -5.43
C LYS A 113 -12.91 0.06 -6.79
N MET A 114 -12.24 -1.10 -6.82
CA MET A 114 -11.75 -1.71 -8.06
C MET A 114 -12.76 -2.73 -8.57
N ARG A 115 -13.10 -3.72 -7.73
CA ARG A 115 -14.10 -4.76 -8.01
C ARG A 115 -14.72 -5.24 -6.70
N ARG A 116 -15.62 -6.24 -6.74
CA ARG A 116 -16.27 -6.75 -5.53
C ARG A 116 -15.23 -7.26 -4.52
N GLY A 117 -15.25 -6.70 -3.31
CA GLY A 117 -14.32 -7.09 -2.24
C GLY A 117 -12.89 -6.59 -2.41
N HIS A 118 -12.58 -5.79 -3.42
CA HIS A 118 -11.22 -5.30 -3.66
C HIS A 118 -11.18 -3.78 -3.81
N TYR A 119 -10.34 -3.16 -3.00
CA TYR A 119 -10.24 -1.72 -2.87
C TYR A 119 -8.78 -1.28 -2.95
N GLN A 120 -8.50 -0.26 -3.75
CA GLN A 120 -7.22 0.42 -3.70
C GLN A 120 -7.23 1.46 -2.59
N VAL A 121 -6.22 1.47 -1.74
CA VAL A 121 -6.03 2.53 -0.75
C VAL A 121 -5.47 3.75 -1.44
N ASN A 122 -5.97 4.93 -1.09
CA ASN A 122 -5.47 6.19 -1.62
C ASN A 122 -3.99 6.41 -1.21
N PRO A 123 -3.04 6.43 -2.16
CA PRO A 123 -1.61 6.53 -1.87
C PRO A 123 -1.17 7.93 -1.43
N PHE A 124 -2.03 8.94 -1.56
CA PHE A 124 -1.79 10.28 -1.01
C PHE A 124 -2.09 10.34 0.48
N MET A 125 -2.93 9.43 0.97
CA MET A 125 -3.33 9.33 2.37
C MET A 125 -2.45 8.35 3.15
N PHE A 126 -2.23 7.16 2.57
CA PHE A 126 -1.45 6.08 3.18
C PHE A 126 -0.42 5.50 2.24
N GLY A 127 0.70 5.04 2.79
CA GLY A 127 1.76 4.38 2.04
C GLY A 127 2.21 3.09 2.72
N ARG A 128 2.44 2.01 1.96
CA ARG A 128 3.15 0.82 2.47
C ARG A 128 4.25 0.42 1.49
N GLY A 129 5.50 0.45 1.95
CA GLY A 129 6.66 0.11 1.12
C GLY A 129 7.58 1.30 0.84
N ARG A 130 8.43 1.15 -0.19
CA ARG A 130 9.48 2.13 -0.50
C ARG A 130 8.86 3.42 -1.01
N GLN A 131 9.51 4.55 -0.73
CA GLN A 131 9.02 5.86 -1.13
C GLN A 131 8.88 5.98 -2.65
N CYS A 132 9.87 5.50 -3.41
CA CYS A 132 9.82 5.49 -4.87
C CYS A 132 8.63 4.68 -5.44
N ASP A 133 8.28 3.54 -4.82
CA ASP A 133 7.13 2.74 -5.25
C ASP A 133 5.81 3.46 -4.93
N ILE A 134 5.74 4.16 -3.79
CA ILE A 134 4.58 4.97 -3.39
C ILE A 134 4.41 6.16 -4.36
N ASP A 135 5.50 6.84 -4.71
CA ASP A 135 5.44 7.98 -5.64
C ASP A 135 5.05 7.52 -7.05
N ALA A 136 5.58 6.39 -7.51
CA ALA A 136 5.14 5.76 -8.75
C ALA A 136 3.65 5.37 -8.70
N LEU A 137 3.18 4.85 -7.57
CA LEU A 137 1.78 4.51 -7.36
C LEU A 137 0.88 5.76 -7.38
N ARG A 138 1.30 6.88 -6.77
CA ARG A 138 0.57 8.16 -6.80
C ARG A 138 0.38 8.67 -8.23
N SER A 139 1.43 8.62 -9.05
CA SER A 139 1.35 9.01 -10.46
C SER A 139 0.31 8.17 -11.21
N ARG A 140 0.35 6.83 -11.07
CA ARG A 140 -0.64 5.94 -11.69
C ARG A 140 -2.07 6.19 -11.19
N TYR A 141 -2.21 6.40 -9.87
CA TYR A 141 -3.50 6.65 -9.23
C TYR A 141 -4.21 7.90 -9.77
N MET A 142 -3.44 8.96 -10.09
CA MET A 142 -3.95 10.19 -10.71
C MET A 142 -4.40 9.98 -12.15
N VAL A 143 -3.60 9.29 -12.97
CA VAL A 143 -3.95 9.00 -14.38
C VAL A 143 -5.26 8.23 -14.47
N GLU A 144 -5.44 7.21 -13.64
CA GLU A 144 -6.68 6.44 -13.56
C GLU A 144 -7.89 7.27 -13.08
N ALA A 145 -7.67 8.25 -12.20
CA ALA A 145 -8.73 9.14 -11.71
C ALA A 145 -9.26 10.02 -12.86
N ILE A 146 -8.35 10.54 -13.68
CA ILE A 146 -8.67 11.39 -14.83
C ILE A 146 -9.40 10.59 -15.91
N GLY A 147 -8.90 9.39 -16.25
CA GLY A 147 -9.54 8.52 -17.24
C GLY A 147 -11.00 8.16 -16.88
N LYS A 148 -11.27 7.85 -15.61
CA LYS A 148 -12.63 7.58 -15.14
C LYS A 148 -13.56 8.79 -15.15
N LYS A 149 -13.02 10.01 -15.07
CA LYS A 149 -13.81 11.24 -15.15
C LYS A 149 -14.25 11.50 -16.59
N GLY A 150 -13.34 11.33 -17.55
CA GLY A 150 -13.64 11.45 -18.98
C GLY A 150 -14.72 10.46 -19.47
N GLU A 151 -14.74 9.23 -18.95
CA GLU A 151 -15.79 8.25 -19.28
C GLU A 151 -17.18 8.58 -18.70
N ARG A 152 -17.25 9.34 -17.61
CA ARG A 152 -18.53 9.75 -16.99
C ARG A 152 -19.12 10.99 -17.63
N ASP A 153 -18.29 11.94 -18.06
CA ASP A 153 -18.73 13.19 -18.69
C ASP A 153 -19.10 13.00 -20.17
N GLY A 154 -18.75 11.84 -20.77
CA GLY A 154 -19.09 11.47 -22.15
C GLY A 154 -20.31 10.54 -22.31
N ARG A 155 -21.12 10.36 -21.26
CA ARG A 155 -22.41 9.65 -21.28
C ARG A 155 -23.55 10.58 -20.88
#